data_AF-A0A2K9P094-F1
#
_entry.id   AF-A0A2K9P094-F1
#
_cell.length_a   1.000
_cell.length_b   1.000
_cell.length_c   1.000
_cell.angle_alpha   90.00
_cell.angle_beta   90.00
_cell.angle_gamma   90.00
#
_symmetry.space_group_name_H-M   'P 1'
#
loop_
_entity.id
_entity.type
_entity.pdbx_description
1 polymer ?
#
loop_
_entity_poly.entity_id
_entity_poly.type
_entity_poly.pdbx_seq_one_letter_code
_entity_poly.pdbx_strand_id
1 'polypeptide(L)' 'MMKKFICLFLIFLIALPATFSYVYADFLNINQNDKSIRLTGNGTLENPYIITSARELDEIRNNLSAHYKLGNDIDLTE' A
#
# COMPACT_ATOMS: atom_id res chain seq x y z
N MET A 1 -19.90 13.25 -47.32
CA MET A 1 -20.62 12.52 -46.24
C MET A 1 -19.69 11.86 -45.20
N MET A 2 -18.36 11.78 -45.41
CA MET A 2 -17.42 11.04 -44.53
C MET A 2 -16.65 11.88 -43.48
N LYS A 3 -16.69 13.22 -43.55
CA LYS A 3 -15.93 14.10 -42.64
C LYS A 3 -16.45 14.08 -41.18
N LYS A 4 -17.75 13.83 -40.98
CA LYS A 4 -18.36 13.73 -39.65
C LYS A 4 -17.92 12.48 -38.89
N PHE A 5 -17.71 11.37 -39.62
CA PHE A 5 -17.23 10.12 -39.05
C PHE A 5 -15.74 10.20 -38.65
N ILE A 6 -14.95 10.96 -39.40
CA ILE A 6 -13.53 11.23 -39.08
C ILE A 6 -13.41 12.03 -37.77
N CYS A 7 -14.22 13.08 -37.56
CA CYS A 7 -14.20 13.81 -36.28
C CYS A 7 -14.63 12.94 -35.09
N LEU A 8 -15.64 12.08 -35.27
CA LEU A 8 -16.11 11.20 -34.20
C LEU A 8 -15.02 10.20 -33.77
N PHE A 9 -14.28 9.66 -34.74
CA PHE A 9 -13.18 8.75 -34.50
C PHE A 9 -11.98 9.44 -33.83
N LEU A 10 -11.67 10.68 -34.20
CA LEU A 10 -10.59 11.47 -33.58
C LEU A 10 -10.92 11.86 -32.13
N ILE A 11 -12.18 12.15 -31.81
CA ILE A 11 -12.63 12.42 -30.43
C ILE A 11 -12.42 11.17 -29.56
N PHE A 12 -12.73 9.98 -30.10
CA PHE A 12 -12.54 8.72 -29.38
C PHE A 12 -11.06 8.38 -29.16
N LEU A 13 -10.20 8.67 -30.15
CA LEU A 13 -8.76 8.44 -30.09
C LEU A 13 -8.05 9.35 -29.06
N ILE A 14 -8.55 10.56 -28.84
CA ILE A 14 -7.98 11.53 -27.88
C ILE A 14 -8.58 11.36 -26.48
N ALA A 15 -9.84 10.93 -26.35
CA ALA A 15 -10.49 10.76 -25.04
C ALA A 15 -10.04 9.51 -24.29
N LEU A 16 -9.70 8.42 -24.99
CA LEU A 16 -9.22 7.18 -24.39
C LEU A 16 -7.97 7.34 -23.49
N PRO A 17 -6.91 8.07 -23.90
CA PRO A 17 -5.74 8.28 -23.04
C PRO A 17 -6.02 9.17 -21.82
N ALA A 18 -6.92 10.16 -21.92
CA ALA A 18 -7.22 11.06 -20.80
C ALA A 18 -8.00 10.38 -19.67
N THR A 19 -8.95 9.50 -20.02
CA THR A 19 -9.65 8.68 -19.02
C THR A 19 -8.73 7.63 -18.41
N PHE A 20 -7.81 7.06 -19.20
CA PHE A 20 -6.83 6.10 -18.71
C PHE A 20 -5.85 6.76 -17.73
N SER A 21 -5.41 7.99 -18.02
CA SER A 21 -4.54 8.77 -17.14
C SER A 21 -5.23 9.18 -15.83
N TYR A 22 -6.53 9.53 -15.87
CA TYR A 22 -7.28 9.88 -14.66
C TYR A 22 -7.50 8.66 -13.76
N VAL A 23 -7.86 7.53 -14.35
CA VAL A 23 -7.99 6.24 -13.64
C VAL A 23 -6.63 5.79 -13.06
N TYR A 24 -5.53 5.95 -13.82
CA TYR A 24 -4.18 5.66 -13.30
C TYR A 24 -3.76 6.60 -12.17
N ALA A 25 -4.17 7.86 -12.18
CA ALA A 25 -3.85 8.81 -11.11
C ALA A 25 -4.49 8.38 -9.78
N ASP A 26 -5.73 7.87 -9.79
CA ASP A 26 -6.39 7.28 -8.62
C ASP A 26 -5.69 5.98 -8.17
N PHE A 27 -5.23 5.14 -9.10
CA PHE A 27 -4.44 3.94 -8.77
C PHE A 27 -3.01 4.24 -8.31
N LEU A 28 -2.39 5.35 -8.72
CA LEU A 28 -1.08 5.78 -8.21
C LEU A 28 -1.22 6.59 -6.92
N ASN A 29 -2.41 7.13 -6.66
CA ASN A 29 -2.88 7.55 -5.35
C ASN A 29 -3.30 6.31 -4.52
N ILE A 30 -2.49 5.24 -4.55
CA ILE A 30 -2.49 4.29 -3.44
C ILE A 30 -2.11 5.13 -2.23
N ASN A 31 -3.14 5.46 -1.46
CA ASN A 31 -3.09 5.89 -0.07
C ASN A 31 -1.72 5.58 0.54
N GLN A 32 -0.92 6.61 0.78
CA GLN A 32 0.30 6.58 1.62
C GLN A 32 0.03 6.07 3.07
N ASN A 33 -1.21 5.65 3.34
CA ASN A 33 -1.70 5.04 4.56
C ASN A 33 -1.45 3.53 4.63
N ASP A 34 -1.21 2.84 3.50
CA ASP A 34 -0.67 1.46 3.53
C ASP A 34 0.86 1.51 3.61
N LYS A 35 1.38 2.09 4.69
CA LYS A 35 2.75 1.80 5.09
C LYS A 35 2.79 0.31 5.44
N SER A 36 3.24 -0.52 4.51
CA SER A 36 3.61 -1.90 4.81
C SER A 36 4.60 -1.86 5.98
N ILE A 37 4.17 -2.39 7.13
CA ILE A 37 5.00 -2.38 8.33
C ILE A 37 6.08 -3.42 8.13
N ARG A 38 7.33 -2.95 8.06
CA ARG A 38 8.49 -3.82 7.94
C ARG A 38 9.09 -4.05 9.31
N LEU A 39 8.85 -5.22 9.88
CA LEU A 39 9.44 -5.64 11.15
C LEU A 39 10.94 -5.93 10.98
N THR A 40 11.72 -5.58 12.00
CA THR A 40 13.15 -5.95 12.07
C THR A 40 13.26 -7.38 12.59
N GLY A 41 14.04 -8.24 11.95
CA GLY A 41 14.11 -9.69 12.25
C GLY A 41 13.31 -10.53 11.24
N ASN A 42 13.28 -11.85 11.42
CA ASN A 42 12.51 -12.76 10.53
C ASN A 42 11.56 -13.71 11.29
N GLY A 43 11.41 -13.52 12.60
CA GLY A 43 10.43 -14.26 13.40
C GLY A 43 10.85 -15.67 13.79
N THR A 44 12.11 -16.08 13.56
CA THR A 44 12.64 -17.34 14.09
C THR A 44 13.16 -17.17 15.52
N LEU A 45 13.41 -18.29 16.21
CA LEU A 45 13.98 -18.28 17.56
C LEU A 45 15.33 -17.54 17.61
N GLU A 46 16.17 -17.74 16.60
CA GLU A 46 17.51 -17.15 16.49
C GLU A 46 17.47 -15.67 16.04
N ASN A 47 16.39 -15.25 15.38
CA ASN A 47 16.23 -13.90 14.85
C ASN A 47 14.78 -13.40 14.97
N PRO A 48 14.30 -13.16 16.21
CA PRO A 48 12.91 -12.77 16.46
C PRO A 48 12.60 -11.40 15.85
N TYR A 49 11.33 -11.13 15.62
CA TYR A 49 10.89 -9.78 15.28
C TYR A 49 11.10 -8.84 16.47
N ILE A 50 11.72 -7.68 16.23
CA ILE A 50 11.94 -6.64 17.24
C ILE A 50 10.81 -5.61 17.14
N ILE A 51 10.05 -5.47 18.22
CA ILE A 51 8.88 -4.60 18.30
C ILE A 51 9.22 -3.36 19.12
N THR A 52 9.00 -2.19 18.52
CA THR A 52 9.40 -0.89 19.07
C THR A 52 8.27 0.16 19.12
N SER A 53 7.12 -0.15 18.52
CA SER A 53 5.96 0.75 18.49
C SER A 53 4.64 -0.01 18.66
N ALA A 54 3.59 0.70 19.09
CA ALA A 54 2.23 0.17 19.20
C ALA A 54 1.71 -0.39 17.87
N ARG A 55 2.09 0.25 16.75
CA ARG A 55 1.71 -0.17 15.40
C ARG A 55 2.36 -1.50 15.01
N GLU A 56 3.63 -1.70 15.37
CA GLU A 56 4.33 -2.99 15.16
C GLU A 56 3.79 -4.09 16.09
N LEU A 57 3.38 -3.72 17.31
CA LEU A 57 2.74 -4.64 18.24
C LEU A 57 1.40 -5.15 17.68
N ASP A 58 0.63 -4.30 17.00
CA ASP A 58 -0.61 -4.69 16.33
C ASP A 58 -0.40 -5.76 15.24
N GLU A 59 0.76 -5.80 14.59
CA GLU A 59 1.09 -6.79 13.55
C GLU A 59 1.28 -8.21 14.08
N ILE A 60 1.50 -8.39 15.39
CA ILE A 60 1.68 -9.72 15.98
C ILE A 60 0.45 -10.61 15.69
N ARG A 61 -0.75 -10.02 15.62
CA ARG A 61 -2.00 -10.76 15.33
C ARG A 61 -1.99 -11.47 13.97
N ASN A 62 -1.14 -11.03 13.05
CA ASN A 62 -1.05 -11.60 11.71
C ASN A 62 -0.18 -12.86 11.67
N ASN A 63 0.66 -13.13 12.68
CA ASN A 63 1.45 -14.36 12.78
C ASN A 63 1.81 -14.73 14.24
N LEU A 64 0.86 -15.32 14.95
CA LEU A 64 1.04 -15.74 16.36
C LEU A 64 2.09 -16.86 16.57
N SER A 65 2.59 -17.48 15.50
CA SER A 65 3.57 -18.58 15.59
C SER A 65 5.04 -18.12 15.56
N ALA A 66 5.28 -16.85 15.22
CA ALA A 66 6.63 -16.30 15.18
C ALA A 66 7.16 -15.94 16.58
N HIS A 67 8.47 -15.69 16.65
CA HIS A 67 9.14 -15.21 17.86
C HIS A 67 9.27 -13.69 17.85
N TYR A 68 9.07 -13.07 19.01
CA TYR A 68 9.02 -11.61 19.19
C TYR A 68 9.86 -11.18 20.40
N LYS A 69 10.44 -9.97 20.32
CA LYS A 69 11.16 -9.34 21.42
C LYS A 69 10.89 -7.83 21.43
N LEU A 70 10.65 -7.26 22.61
CA LEU A 70 10.55 -5.81 22.77
C LEU A 70 11.93 -5.16 22.65
N GLY A 71 12.02 -4.10 21.83
CA GLY A 71 13.22 -3.26 21.69
C GLY A 71 13.23 -2.05 22.63
N ASN A 72 12.06 -1.63 23.12
CA ASN A 72 11.84 -0.54 24.08
C ASN A 72 10.46 -0.69 24.73
N ASP A 73 10.20 0.14 25.74
CA ASP A 73 8.86 0.28 26.32
C ASP A 73 7.89 0.85 25.28
N ILE A 74 6.68 0.28 25.23
CA ILE A 74 5.61 0.70 24.33
C ILE A 74 4.50 1.29 25.17
N ASP A 75 4.23 2.58 24.97
CA ASP A 75 3.09 3.26 25.58
C ASP A 75 1.83 3.03 24.74
N LEU A 76 0.74 2.65 25.40
CA LEU A 76 -0.58 2.34 24.82
C LEU A 76 -1.70 3.18 25.46
N THR A 77 -1.37 4.30 26.10
CA THR A 77 -2.33 5.07 26.91
C THR A 77 -3.13 6.14 26.15
N GLU A 78 -2.93 6.24 24.84
CA GLU A 78 -3.69 7.14 23.93
C GLU A 78 -5.10 6.62 23.59
#